data_AF-A0AAV2HN39-F1
#
_entry.id   AF-A0AAV2HN39-F1
#
_cell.length_a   1.000
_cell.length_b   1.000
_cell.length_c   1.000
_cell.angle_alpha   90.00
_cell.angle_beta   90.00
_cell.angle_gamma   90.00
#
_symmetry.space_group_name_H-M   'P 1'
#
loop_
_entity.id
_entity.type
_entity.pdbx_description
1 polymer ?
#
loop_
_entity_poly.entity_id
_entity_poly.type
_entity_poly.pdbx_seq_one_letter_code
_entity_poly.pdbx_strand_id
1 'polypeptide(L)'
;MTNMKFVAISLVVCICLALSDSCLYKGRRYRPGQKYEIDACTKCECDSNNRPRCVAVMCAWPRCEKEVRPIVRPGDCCPSCPDV
;
A
#
# COMPACT_ATOMS: atom_id res chain seq x y z
N MET A 1 -21.57 -42.71 7.64
CA MET A 1 -20.38 -42.89 6.79
C MET A 1 -20.02 -41.52 6.20
N THR A 2 -19.39 -40.66 6.99
CA THR A 2 -18.88 -39.37 6.51
C THR A 2 -17.77 -39.65 5.50
N ASN A 3 -17.97 -39.18 4.27
CA ASN A 3 -17.15 -39.55 3.14
C ASN A 3 -15.73 -38.97 3.34
N MET A 4 -14.78 -39.80 3.81
CA MET A 4 -13.41 -39.42 4.19
C MET A 4 -12.70 -38.60 3.09
N LYS A 5 -13.04 -38.84 1.82
CA LYS A 5 -12.55 -38.08 0.66
C LYS A 5 -13.10 -36.65 0.62
N PHE A 6 -14.39 -36.44 0.90
CA PHE A 6 -14.98 -35.10 1.02
C PHE A 6 -14.41 -34.34 2.21
N VAL A 7 -14.19 -35.02 3.35
CA VAL A 7 -13.57 -34.43 4.53
C VAL A 7 -12.15 -33.96 4.22
N ALA A 8 -11.35 -34.80 3.55
CA ALA A 8 -9.99 -34.45 3.13
C ALA A 8 -9.97 -33.28 2.12
N ILE A 9 -10.84 -33.29 1.11
CA ILE A 9 -10.96 -32.19 0.14
C ILE A 9 -11.37 -30.88 0.85
N SER A 10 -12.35 -30.93 1.74
CA SER A 10 -12.77 -29.77 2.54
C SER A 10 -11.66 -29.23 3.45
N LEU A 11 -10.84 -30.10 4.06
CA LEU A 11 -9.68 -29.72 4.85
C LEU A 11 -8.59 -29.06 4.00
N VAL A 12 -8.26 -29.62 2.83
CA VAL A 12 -7.24 -29.07 1.91
C VAL A 12 -7.65 -27.68 1.41
N VAL A 13 -8.92 -27.47 1.07
CA VAL A 13 -9.44 -26.15 0.67
C VAL A 13 -9.32 -25.14 1.82
N CYS A 14 -9.67 -25.54 3.05
CA CYS A 14 -9.56 -24.69 4.23
C CYS A 14 -8.09 -24.31 4.53
N ILE A 15 -7.17 -25.26 4.39
CA ILE A 15 -5.72 -25.04 4.56
C ILE A 15 -5.19 -24.06 3.50
N CYS A 16 -5.50 -24.26 2.22
CA CYS A 16 -5.06 -23.35 1.14
C CYS A 16 -5.58 -21.91 1.31
N LEU A 17 -6.79 -21.72 1.84
CA LEU A 17 -7.34 -20.39 2.11
C LEU A 17 -6.64 -19.69 3.28
N ALA A 18 -6.23 -20.46 4.31
CA ALA A 18 -5.52 -19.96 5.48
C ALA A 18 -4.05 -19.56 5.19
N LEU A 19 -3.43 -20.12 4.16
CA LEU A 19 -2.04 -19.85 3.74
C LEU A 19 -1.89 -18.65 2.78
N SER A 20 -2.93 -17.85 2.60
CA SER A 20 -2.85 -16.65 1.75
C SER A 20 -2.07 -15.53 2.45
N ASP A 21 -0.75 -15.69 2.53
CA ASP A 21 0.22 -14.70 3.00
C ASP A 21 0.04 -13.41 2.20
N SER A 22 -0.67 -12.46 2.80
CA SER A 22 -1.02 -11.19 2.18
C SER A 22 -1.33 -10.14 3.24
N CYS A 23 -0.94 -8.89 2.98
CA CYS A 23 -1.33 -7.75 3.77
C CYS A 23 -2.72 -7.28 3.36
N LEU A 24 -3.59 -7.01 4.32
CA LEU A 24 -4.89 -6.38 4.07
C LEU A 24 -4.81 -4.89 4.41
N TYR A 25 -5.07 -4.02 3.43
CA TYR A 25 -5.17 -2.58 3.64
C TYR A 25 -6.40 -2.02 2.91
N LYS A 26 -7.31 -1.37 3.67
CA LYS A 26 -8.60 -0.84 3.19
C LYS A 26 -9.38 -1.83 2.31
N GLY A 27 -9.45 -3.09 2.72
CA GLY A 27 -10.16 -4.15 2.00
C GLY A 27 -9.45 -4.69 0.75
N ARG A 28 -8.26 -4.19 0.40
CA ARG A 28 -7.42 -4.72 -0.67
C ARG A 28 -6.31 -5.61 -0.12
N ARG A 29 -6.04 -6.72 -0.81
CA ARG A 29 -4.96 -7.65 -0.46
C ARG A 29 -3.70 -7.36 -1.29
N TYR A 30 -2.56 -7.37 -0.63
CA TYR A 30 -1.24 -7.17 -1.22
C TYR A 30 -0.37 -8.37 -0.89
N ARG A 31 0.39 -8.87 -1.87
CA ARG A 31 1.32 -9.98 -1.69
C ARG A 31 2.58 -9.50 -0.95
N PRO A 32 3.30 -10.36 -0.21
CA PRO A 32 4.61 -10.04 0.32
C PRO A 32 5.54 -9.48 -0.76
N GLY A 33 6.25 -8.39 -0.44
CA GLY A 33 7.09 -7.61 -1.36
C GLY A 33 6.32 -6.68 -2.31
N GLN A 34 4.98 -6.75 -2.35
CA GLN A 34 4.20 -5.88 -3.21
C GLN A 34 4.21 -4.45 -2.67
N LYS A 35 4.62 -3.52 -3.54
CA LYS A 35 4.60 -2.08 -3.29
C LYS A 35 3.30 -1.48 -3.80
N TYR A 36 2.78 -0.50 -3.08
CA TYR A 36 1.57 0.22 -3.44
C TYR A 36 1.59 1.65 -2.87
N GLU A 37 0.85 2.54 -3.51
CA GLU A 37 0.74 3.94 -3.10
C GLU A 37 -0.65 4.18 -2.49
N ILE A 38 -0.69 4.82 -1.33
CA ILE A 38 -1.95 5.23 -0.68
C ILE A 38 -2.40 6.58 -1.26
N ASP A 39 -1.43 7.48 -1.44
CA ASP A 39 -1.55 8.81 -2.00
C ASP A 39 -0.18 9.21 -2.58
N ALA A 40 -0.07 10.43 -3.13
CA ALA A 40 1.16 10.91 -3.75
C ALA A 40 2.36 10.93 -2.78
N CYS A 41 2.12 11.05 -1.47
CA CYS A 41 3.15 11.18 -0.45
C CYS A 41 3.45 9.90 0.33
N THR A 42 2.56 8.91 0.25
CA THR A 42 2.62 7.72 1.10
C THR A 42 2.74 6.46 0.27
N LYS A 43 3.88 5.79 0.41
CA LYS A 43 4.16 4.51 -0.24
C LYS A 43 4.26 3.42 0.80
N CYS A 44 3.73 2.26 0.48
CA CYS A 44 3.76 1.11 1.35
C CYS A 44 4.30 -0.11 0.62
N GLU A 45 4.81 -1.04 1.40
CA GLU A 45 5.19 -2.37 0.98
C GLU A 45 4.60 -3.39 1.95
N CYS A 46 4.07 -4.48 1.42
CA CYS A 46 3.70 -5.61 2.26
C CYS A 46 4.96 -6.37 2.67
N ASP A 47 5.31 -6.36 3.95
CA ASP A 47 6.53 -7.04 4.43
C ASP A 47 6.37 -8.57 4.44
N SER A 48 7.49 -9.28 4.65
CA SER A 48 7.52 -10.76 4.69
C SER A 48 6.74 -11.36 5.86
N ASN A 49 6.29 -10.55 6.82
CA ASN A 49 5.47 -10.98 7.96
C ASN A 49 3.99 -10.64 7.73
N ASN A 50 3.59 -10.39 6.48
CA ASN A 50 2.23 -10.00 6.09
C ASN A 50 1.74 -8.71 6.78
N ARG A 51 2.66 -7.78 7.10
CA ARG A 51 2.31 -6.47 7.64
C ARG A 51 2.63 -5.34 6.66
N PRO A 52 1.70 -4.39 6.46
CA PRO A 52 1.99 -3.22 5.65
C PRO A 52 3.03 -2.34 6.36
N ARG A 53 4.11 -2.02 5.66
CA ARG A 53 5.14 -1.06 6.06
C ARG A 53 5.04 0.16 5.17
N CYS A 54 4.64 1.29 5.75
CA CYS A 54 4.42 2.53 5.02
C CYS A 54 5.45 3.58 5.38
N VAL A 55 5.85 4.35 4.38
CA VAL A 55 6.68 5.55 4.50
C VAL A 55 5.90 6.73 3.94
N ALA A 56 5.84 7.82 4.70
CA ALA A 56 5.20 9.06 4.31
C ALA A 56 6.26 10.15 4.16
N VAL A 57 6.21 10.89 3.06
CA VAL A 57 7.10 12.03 2.82
C VAL A 57 6.54 13.25 3.54
N MET A 58 7.39 13.91 4.32
CA MET A 58 7.09 15.22 4.91
C MET A 58 7.84 16.29 4.13
N CYS A 59 7.10 17.15 3.43
CA CYS A 59 7.68 18.20 2.61
C CYS A 59 8.00 19.45 3.42
N ALA A 60 9.15 20.07 3.14
CA ALA A 60 9.42 21.44 3.59
C ALA A 60 8.66 22.44 2.69
N TRP A 61 8.37 23.62 3.22
CA TRP A 61 7.79 24.70 2.43
C TRP A 61 8.89 25.44 1.66
N PRO A 62 8.87 25.45 0.31
CA PRO A 62 9.92 26.11 -0.45
C PRO A 62 9.82 27.64 -0.32
N ARG A 63 10.98 28.30 -0.38
CA ARG A 63 11.07 29.76 -0.47
C ARG A 63 11.16 30.16 -1.94
N CYS A 64 10.08 30.68 -2.48
CA CYS A 64 10.04 31.21 -3.85
C CYS A 64 10.52 32.66 -3.91
N GLU A 65 10.70 33.17 -5.13
CA GLU A 65 10.90 34.59 -5.37
C GLU A 65 9.72 35.42 -4.82
N LYS A 66 9.94 36.74 -4.70
CA LYS A 66 8.96 37.65 -4.13
C LYS A 66 7.62 37.51 -4.87
N GLU A 67 6.55 37.45 -4.10
CA GLU A 67 5.15 37.35 -4.59
C GLU A 67 4.76 36.02 -5.25
N VAL A 68 5.68 35.08 -5.44
CA VAL A 68 5.38 33.74 -5.96
C VAL A 68 4.94 32.82 -4.81
N ARG A 69 3.75 32.22 -4.95
CA ARG A 69 3.24 31.22 -4.00
C ARG A 69 3.60 29.81 -4.48
N PRO A 70 4.13 28.93 -3.60
CA PRO A 70 4.30 27.52 -3.94
C PRO A 70 2.96 26.86 -4.30
N ILE A 71 2.98 25.98 -5.29
CA ILE A 71 1.81 25.21 -5.73
C ILE A 71 2.09 23.71 -5.66
N VAL A 72 1.04 22.90 -5.41
CA VAL A 72 1.09 21.44 -5.53
C VAL A 72 0.38 21.07 -6.82
N ARG A 73 1.06 20.41 -7.76
CA ARG A 73 0.46 19.98 -9.03
C ARG A 73 -0.29 18.66 -8.87
N PRO A 74 -1.28 18.34 -9.71
CA PRO A 74 -1.95 17.05 -9.69
C PRO A 74 -0.94 15.89 -9.83
N GLY A 75 -0.92 15.01 -8.83
CA GLY A 75 0.00 13.87 -8.77
C GLY A 75 1.30 14.13 -8.00
N ASP A 76 1.64 15.39 -7.71
CA ASP A 76 2.81 15.72 -6.91
C ASP A 76 2.51 15.56 -5.42
N CYS A 77 3.50 15.05 -4.67
CA CYS A 77 3.45 15.06 -3.22
C CYS A 77 3.77 16.44 -2.63
N CYS A 78 4.84 17.08 -3.12
CA CYS A 78 5.40 18.28 -2.50
C CYS A 78 5.10 19.54 -3.32
N PRO A 79 4.96 20.69 -2.65
CA PRO A 79 4.83 21.97 -3.34
C PRO A 79 6.14 22.37 -4.03
N SER A 80 6.02 23.07 -5.15
CA SER A 80 7.14 23.69 -5.87
C SER A 80 6.81 25.11 -6.29
N CYS A 81 7.84 25.91 -6.54
CA CYS A 81 7.67 27.24 -7.11
C CYS A 81 7.34 27.09 -8.61
N PRO A 82 6.23 27.67 -9.10
CA PRO A 82 5.97 27.71 -10.53
C PRO A 82 7.03 28.57 -11.23
N ASP A 83 7.44 28.16 -12.43
CA ASP A 83 8.21 29.01 -13.33
C ASP A 83 7.28 30.13 -13.80
N VAL A 84 7.62 31.37 -13.43
CA VAL A 84 6.88 32.59 -13.79
C VAL A 84 7.31 33.15 -15.13
#